data_AF-A0A7D5N615-F1
#
_entry.id   AF-A0A7D5N615-F1
#
_cell.length_a   1.000
_cell.length_b   1.000
_cell.length_c   1.000
_cell.angle_alpha   90.00
_cell.angle_beta   90.00
_cell.angle_gamma   90.00
#
_symmetry.space_group_name_H-M   'P 1'
#
loop_
_entity.id
_entity.type
_entity.pdbx_description
1 polymer ?
#
loop_
_entity_poly.entity_id
_entity_poly.type
_entity_poly.pdbx_seq_one_letter_code
_entity_poly.pdbx_strand_id
1 'polypeptide(L)'
;MDILMQLKPSQYLYDTQNKAGIPFQSQRQFGFIAQELESVLPELVRNNNRLETKDKDGKVITEATQYKTVNYDGIIPFVVKGIQEQQGDIQQTQTEVDQLKQELEIQKK
;
A
#
# COMPACT_ATOMS: atom_id res chain seq x y z
N MET A 1 -14.55 4.94 -0.42
CA MET A 1 -13.55 5.17 0.64
C MET A 1 -13.12 3.88 1.35
N ASP A 2 -13.97 2.85 1.42
CA ASP A 2 -13.74 1.63 2.24
C ASP A 2 -12.44 0.89 1.97
N ILE A 3 -11.99 0.80 0.72
CA ILE A 3 -10.83 -0.05 0.40
C ILE A 3 -9.51 0.57 0.86
N LEU A 4 -9.38 1.91 0.79
CA LEU A 4 -8.18 2.62 1.25
C LEU A 4 -8.02 2.54 2.77
N MET A 5 -9.14 2.49 3.51
CA MET A 5 -9.14 2.36 4.96
C MET A 5 -8.68 0.97 5.45
N GLN A 6 -8.74 -0.04 4.58
CA GLN A 6 -8.26 -1.39 4.89
C GLN A 6 -6.76 -1.56 4.62
N LEU A 7 -6.14 -0.62 3.89
CA LEU A 7 -4.71 -0.66 3.60
C LEU A 7 -3.90 -0.36 4.85
N LYS A 8 -2.77 -1.06 5.00
CA LYS A 8 -1.86 -0.93 6.15
C LYS A 8 -0.48 -0.45 5.73
N PRO A 9 -0.27 0.87 5.57
CA PRO A 9 1.06 1.43 5.35
C PRO A 9 1.99 0.99 6.47
N SER A 10 3.17 0.53 6.10
CA SER A 10 4.14 -0.07 7.00
C SER A 10 5.50 0.57 6.80
N GLN A 11 6.28 0.57 7.87
CA GLN A 11 7.66 0.97 7.87
C GLN A 11 8.52 -0.21 8.29
N TYR A 12 9.52 -0.55 7.49
CA TYR A 12 10.32 -1.75 7.71
C TYR A 12 11.80 -1.56 7.31
N LEU A 13 12.63 -2.52 7.70
CA LEU A 13 14.01 -2.67 7.26
C LEU A 13 14.10 -3.99 6.48
N TYR A 14 14.87 -4.00 5.41
CA TYR A 14 15.14 -5.24 4.69
C TYR A 14 16.08 -6.15 5.46
N ASP A 15 15.88 -7.46 5.30
CA ASP A 15 16.83 -8.46 5.77
C ASP A 15 18.08 -8.47 4.87
N THR A 16 19.14 -7.84 5.35
CA THR A 16 20.43 -7.76 4.63
C THR A 16 21.22 -9.07 4.67
N GLN A 17 20.81 -10.04 5.49
CA GLN A 17 21.43 -11.37 5.60
C GLN A 17 20.57 -12.46 4.97
N ASN A 18 19.62 -12.09 4.10
CA ASN A 18 18.70 -13.03 3.46
C ASN A 18 19.44 -14.13 2.70
N LYS A 19 18.93 -15.36 2.82
CA LYS A 19 19.47 -16.56 2.13
C LYS A 19 19.30 -16.52 0.61
N ALA A 20 18.45 -15.62 0.12
CA ALA A 20 18.25 -15.40 -1.30
C ALA A 20 19.40 -14.60 -1.94
N GLY A 21 20.38 -14.11 -1.16
CA GLY A 21 21.51 -13.35 -1.69
C GLY A 21 21.10 -12.06 -2.41
N ILE A 22 19.95 -11.48 -2.04
CA ILE A 22 19.48 -10.21 -2.59
C ILE A 22 20.20 -9.08 -1.84
N PRO A 23 20.94 -8.19 -2.53
CA PRO A 23 21.70 -7.14 -1.88
C PRO A 23 20.78 -5.98 -1.48
N PHE A 24 19.99 -6.19 -0.42
CA PHE A 24 19.14 -5.14 0.10
C PHE A 24 19.94 -4.08 0.85
N GLN A 25 19.50 -2.84 0.74
CA GLN A 25 20.05 -1.74 1.53
C GLN A 25 19.47 -1.76 2.94
N SER A 26 20.29 -1.44 3.94
CA SER A 26 19.87 -1.37 5.36
C SER A 26 19.11 -0.08 5.70
N GLN A 27 18.62 0.65 4.71
CA GLN A 27 17.88 1.89 4.91
C GLN A 27 16.41 1.59 5.24
N ARG A 28 15.83 2.47 6.06
CA ARG A 28 14.41 2.44 6.40
C ARG A 28 13.56 2.58 5.14
N GLN A 29 12.56 1.72 5.01
CA GLN A 29 11.62 1.70 3.90
C GLN A 29 10.22 2.02 4.37
N PHE A 30 9.42 2.54 3.44
CA PHE A 30 8.00 2.80 3.62
C PHE A 30 7.26 2.14 2.46
N GLY A 31 6.17 1.43 2.77
CA GLY A 31 5.43 0.70 1.76
C GLY A 31 4.35 -0.17 2.37
N PHE A 32 4.09 -1.32 1.76
CA PHE A 32 3.11 -2.29 2.24
C PHE A 32 3.73 -3.68 2.38
N ILE A 33 3.23 -4.44 3.35
CA ILE A 33 3.53 -5.87 3.43
C ILE A 33 2.66 -6.59 2.40
N ALA A 34 3.30 -7.29 1.45
CA ALA A 34 2.61 -7.84 0.29
C ALA A 34 1.50 -8.83 0.67
N GLN A 35 1.68 -9.63 1.72
CA GLN A 35 0.68 -10.59 2.22
C GLN A 35 -0.53 -9.88 2.81
N GLU A 36 -0.33 -8.76 3.50
CA GLU A 36 -1.42 -7.97 4.05
C GLU A 36 -2.19 -7.28 2.92
N LEU A 37 -1.47 -6.70 1.95
CA LEU A 37 -2.08 -6.06 0.79
C LEU A 37 -2.87 -7.05 -0.06
N GLU A 38 -2.37 -8.27 -0.25
CA GLU A 38 -3.04 -9.31 -1.05
C GLU A 38 -4.42 -9.67 -0.49
N SER A 39 -4.60 -9.56 0.84
CA SER A 39 -5.90 -9.82 1.47
C SER A 39 -6.97 -8.79 1.12
N VAL A 40 -6.57 -7.62 0.62
CA VAL A 40 -7.46 -6.49 0.27
C VAL A 40 -7.49 -6.24 -1.24
N LEU A 41 -6.33 -6.24 -1.88
CA LEU A 41 -6.10 -5.96 -3.30
C LEU A 41 -5.18 -7.03 -3.92
N PRO A 42 -5.68 -8.28 -4.09
CA PRO A 42 -4.86 -9.39 -4.58
C PRO A 42 -4.25 -9.14 -5.95
N GLU A 43 -4.93 -8.39 -6.82
CA GLU A 43 -4.46 -8.01 -8.16
C GLU A 43 -3.22 -7.11 -8.15
N LEU A 44 -2.93 -6.45 -7.01
CA LEU A 44 -1.74 -5.63 -6.84
C LEU A 44 -0.55 -6.40 -6.28
N VAL A 45 -0.68 -7.70 -6.06
CA VAL A 45 0.39 -8.55 -5.51
C VAL A 45 0.77 -9.62 -6.51
N ARG A 46 2.08 -9.79 -6.72
CA ARG A 46 2.63 -10.80 -7.63
C ARG A 46 3.47 -11.80 -6.87
N ASN A 47 3.26 -13.08 -7.18
CA ASN A 47 4.12 -14.16 -6.74
C ASN A 47 5.31 -14.25 -7.70
N ASN A 48 6.52 -14.22 -7.15
CA ASN A 48 7.76 -14.36 -7.89
C ASN A 48 8.54 -15.56 -7.35
N ASN A 49 9.33 -16.16 -8.22
CA ASN A 49 10.20 -17.26 -7.87
C ASN A 49 11.62 -16.95 -8.33
N ARG A 50 12.56 -16.99 -7.40
CA ARG A 50 13.99 -16.90 -7.68
C ARG A 50 14.54 -18.32 -7.66
N LEU A 51 15.16 -18.72 -8.75
CA LEU A 51 15.81 -20.03 -8.86
C LEU A 51 17.10 -20.06 -8.04
N GLU A 52 17.50 -21.26 -7.64
CA GLU A 52 18.81 -21.48 -7.05
C GLU A 52 19.92 -21.14 -8.04
N THR A 53 21.06 -20.69 -7.53
CA THR A 53 22.26 -20.50 -8.35
C THR A 53 23.37 -21.38 -7.80
N LYS A 54 24.18 -21.95 -8.69
CA LYS A 54 25.30 -22.84 -8.35
C LYS A 54 26.60 -22.30 -8.94
N ASP A 55 27.71 -22.59 -8.27
CA ASP A 55 29.04 -22.36 -8.83
C ASP A 55 29.38 -23.41 -9.91
N LYS A 56 30.60 -23.30 -10.45
CA LYS A 56 31.11 -24.21 -11.49
C LYS A 56 31.26 -25.66 -11.01
N ASP A 57 31.37 -25.87 -9.70
CA ASP A 57 31.52 -27.17 -9.06
C ASP A 57 30.16 -27.74 -8.61
N GLY A 58 29.06 -27.04 -8.92
CA GLY A 58 27.70 -27.47 -8.60
C GLY A 58 27.25 -27.15 -7.16
N LYS A 59 28.04 -26.41 -6.39
CA LYS A 59 27.68 -25.99 -5.03
C LYS A 59 26.70 -24.81 -5.08
N VAL A 60 25.64 -24.88 -4.28
CA VAL A 60 24.62 -23.82 -4.19
C VAL A 60 25.24 -22.55 -3.60
N ILE A 61 25.17 -21.45 -4.37
CA ILE A 61 25.56 -20.09 -3.97
C ILE A 61 24.36 -19.37 -3.36
N THR A 62 23.18 -19.51 -3.96
CA THR A 62 21.94 -18.93 -3.42
C THR A 62 20.80 -19.93 -3.50
N GLU A 63 20.02 -20.02 -2.44
CA GLU A 63 18.85 -20.91 -2.38
C GLU A 63 17.73 -20.39 -3.29
N ALA A 64 16.94 -21.33 -3.84
CA ALA A 64 15.69 -20.99 -4.49
C ALA A 64 14.73 -20.39 -3.45
N THR A 65 14.01 -19.34 -3.82
CA THR A 65 13.04 -18.71 -2.91
C THR A 65 11.82 -18.16 -3.64
N GLN A 66 10.67 -18.30 -3.01
CA GLN A 66 9.44 -17.67 -3.45
C GLN A 66 9.19 -16.41 -2.61
N TYR A 67 8.79 -15.33 -3.28
CA TYR A 67 8.53 -14.06 -2.62
C TYR A 67 7.43 -13.29 -3.34
N LYS A 68 6.74 -12.44 -2.58
CA LYS A 68 5.68 -11.58 -3.11
C LYS A 68 6.21 -10.17 -3.34
N THR A 69 5.78 -9.54 -4.43
CA THR A 69 6.04 -8.12 -4.71
C THR A 69 4.74 -7.36 -4.87
N VAL A 70 4.81 -6.05 -4.61
CA VAL A 70 3.66 -5.14 -4.71
C VAL A 70 3.79 -4.31 -5.99
N ASN A 71 2.69 -4.17 -6.71
CA ASN A 71 2.52 -3.21 -7.79
C ASN A 71 2.04 -1.86 -7.22
N TYR A 72 3.00 -0.99 -6.88
CA TYR A 72 2.69 0.33 -6.31
C TYR A 72 1.98 1.26 -7.30
N ASP A 73 2.27 1.16 -8.59
CA ASP A 73 1.62 1.99 -9.61
C ASP A 73 0.12 1.71 -9.68
N GLY A 74 -0.26 0.44 -9.47
CA GLY A 74 -1.67 0.04 -9.42
C GLY A 74 -2.44 0.61 -8.22
N ILE A 75 -1.78 1.15 -7.20
CA ILE A 75 -2.42 1.80 -6.05
C ILE A 75 -2.89 3.22 -6.42
N ILE A 76 -2.21 3.89 -7.36
CA ILE A 76 -2.46 5.30 -7.71
C ILE A 76 -3.92 5.58 -8.07
N PRO A 77 -4.59 4.80 -8.94
CA PRO A 77 -6.00 5.05 -9.29
C PRO A 77 -6.94 4.99 -8.08
N PHE A 78 -6.68 4.10 -7.11
CA PHE A 78 -7.47 4.00 -5.89
C PHE A 78 -7.31 5.26 -5.03
N VAL A 79 -6.08 5.77 -4.89
CA VAL A 79 -5.81 7.02 -4.17
C VAL A 79 -6.50 8.20 -4.83
N VAL A 80 -6.41 8.32 -6.16
CA VAL A 80 -7.10 9.39 -6.91
C VAL A 80 -8.61 9.32 -6.68
N LYS A 81 -9.21 8.11 -6.76
CA LYS A 81 -10.63 7.92 -6.49
C LYS A 81 -10.99 8.30 -5.05
N GLY A 82 -10.17 7.91 -4.07
CA GLY A 82 -10.36 8.27 -2.67
C GLY A 82 -10.34 9.77 -2.42
N ILE A 83 -9.42 10.50 -3.08
CA ILE A 83 -9.37 11.97 -3.00
C ILE A 83 -10.62 12.61 -3.64
N GLN A 84 -11.08 12.08 -4.77
CA GLN A 84 -12.32 12.58 -5.41
C GLN A 84 -13.55 12.38 -4.52
N GLU A 85 -13.68 11.20 -3.90
CA GLU A 85 -14.74 10.91 -2.94
C GLU A 85 -14.65 11.84 -1.72
N GLN A 86 -13.45 11.99 -1.14
CA GLN A 86 -13.21 12.90 -0.02
C GLN A 86 -13.59 14.34 -0.36
N GLN A 87 -13.29 14.80 -1.58
CA GLN A 87 -13.65 16.14 -2.02
C GLN A 87 -15.18 16.32 -2.13
N GLY A 88 -15.91 15.26 -2.52
CA GLY A 88 -17.37 15.25 -2.51
C GLY A 88 -17.94 15.35 -1.10
N ASP A 89 -17.43 14.55 -0.16
CA ASP A 89 -17.86 14.57 1.24
C ASP A 89 -17.61 15.95 1.90
N ILE A 90 -16.48 16.59 1.58
CA ILE A 90 -16.16 17.95 2.04
C ILE A 90 -17.19 18.96 1.50
N GLN A 91 -17.55 18.89 0.22
CA GLN A 91 -18.52 19.81 -0.39
C GLN A 91 -19.92 19.63 0.22
N GLN A 92 -20.34 18.38 0.44
CA GLN A 92 -21.59 18.09 1.11
C GLN A 92 -21.60 18.63 2.54
N THR A 93 -20.55 18.34 3.32
CA THR A 93 -20.43 18.82 4.71
C THR A 93 -20.45 20.35 4.77
N GLN A 94 -19.77 21.03 3.84
CA GLN A 94 -19.76 22.50 3.78
C GLN A 94 -21.17 23.06 3.50
N THR A 95 -21.92 22.41 2.61
CA THR A 95 -23.30 22.80 2.28
C THR A 95 -24.21 22.65 3.50
N GLU A 96 -24.14 21.53 4.21
CA GLU A 96 -24.91 21.29 5.44
C GLU A 96 -24.56 22.30 6.54
N VAL A 97 -23.27 22.59 6.72
CA VAL A 97 -22.81 23.61 7.68
C VAL A 97 -23.38 24.99 7.34
N ASP A 98 -23.41 25.37 6.07
CA ASP A 98 -23.92 26.67 5.65
C ASP A 98 -25.45 26.78 5.81
N GLN A 99 -26.19 25.69 5.55
CA GLN A 99 -27.63 25.60 5.83
C GLN A 99 -27.92 25.74 7.33
N LEU A 100 -27.22 24.99 8.18
CA LEU A 100 -27.39 25.04 9.64
C LEU A 100 -27.07 26.44 10.19
N LYS A 101 -26.04 27.12 9.66
CA LYS A 101 -25.75 28.51 10.03
C LYS A 101 -26.89 29.46 9.66
N GLN A 102 -27.49 29.30 8.48
CA GLN A 102 -28.62 30.13 8.06
C GLN A 102 -29.84 29.92 8.96
N GLU A 103 -30.17 28.66 9.29
CA GLU A 103 -31.27 28.33 10.19
C GLU A 103 -31.08 28.95 11.59
N LEU A 104 -29.87 28.87 12.14
CA LEU A 104 -29.55 29.48 13.43
C LEU A 104 -29.69 31.01 13.40
N GLU A 105 -29.31 31.67 12.30
CA GLU A 105 -29.49 33.13 12.16
C GLU A 105 -30.96 33.53 12.02
N ILE A 106 -31.80 32.67 11.44
CA ILE A 106 -33.26 32.89 11.39
C ILE A 106 -33.86 32.74 12.79
N GLN A 107 -33.45 31.74 13.57
CA GLN A 107 -33.98 31.50 14.92
C GLN A 107 -33.61 32.59 15.94
N LYS A 108 -32.54 33.36 15.69
CA LYS A 108 -32.11 34.48 16.54
C LYS A 108 -32.86 35.79 16.27
N LYS A 109 -33.62 35.88 15.17
CA LYS A 109 -34.41 37.06 14.79
C LYS A 109 -35.85 36.93 15.28
#